data_AF-A0A2L2T258-F1
#
_entry.id   AF-A0A2L2T258-F1
#
_cell.length_a   1.000
_cell.length_b   1.000
_cell.length_c   1.000
_cell.angle_alpha   90.00
_cell.angle_beta   90.00
_cell.angle_gamma   90.00
#
_symmetry.space_group_name_H-M   'P 1'
#
loop_
_entity.id
_entity.type
_entity.pdbx_description
1 polymer ?
#
loop_
_entity_poly.entity_id
_entity_poly.type
_entity_poly.pdbx_seq_one_letter_code
_entity_poly.pdbx_strand_id
1 'polypeptide(L)' 'MSDSEDHDHDFRGGDGQGGTYSALASTLRKNGHLVINGRPCKIVELSNDQEEVHFIGIDIFNGKK' A
#
# COMPACT_ATOMS: atom_id res chain seq x y z
N MET A 1 44.32 14.23 11.64
CA MET A 1 44.42 13.50 12.92
C MET A 1 43.34 14.10 13.80
N SER A 2 42.12 13.54 13.75
CA SER A 2 41.53 12.64 14.78
C SER A 2 41.28 13.40 16.08
N ASP A 3 40.14 13.34 16.76
CA ASP A 3 38.86 12.61 16.70
C ASP A 3 38.01 13.22 17.85
N SER A 4 36.78 12.74 18.05
CA SER A 4 35.86 13.00 19.18
C SER A 4 34.73 14.00 18.89
N GLU A 5 33.57 13.52 18.41
CA GLU A 5 32.50 12.82 19.17
C GLU A 5 31.39 13.82 19.50
N ASP A 6 30.40 13.95 18.61
CA ASP A 6 29.01 14.28 19.00
C ASP A 6 28.07 13.76 17.91
N HIS A 7 28.04 12.43 17.81
CA HIS A 7 27.04 11.72 17.03
C HIS A 7 25.73 11.70 17.85
N ASP A 8 25.01 12.81 17.85
CA ASP A 8 23.60 12.86 18.25
C ASP A 8 22.78 12.17 17.14
N HIS A 9 22.97 10.86 17.02
CA HIS A 9 22.08 10.01 16.25
C HIS A 9 20.81 9.84 17.06
N ASP A 10 19.90 10.79 16.87
CA ASP A 10 18.48 10.63 17.16
C ASP A 10 17.96 9.49 16.26
N PHE A 11 18.29 8.25 16.62
CA PHE A 11 17.61 7.05 16.15
C PHE A 11 16.21 7.07 16.76
N ARG A 12 15.36 7.98 16.27
CA ARG A 12 13.94 7.67 16.14
C ARG A 12 13.89 6.44 15.25
N GLY A 13 13.88 5.27 15.89
CA GLY A 13 13.35 4.04 15.32
C GLY A 13 11.93 4.34 14.90
N GLY A 14 11.77 4.92 13.71
CA GLY A 14 10.50 5.03 13.07
C GLY A 14 10.12 3.61 12.71
N ASP A 15 9.22 3.02 13.49
CA ASP A 15 8.41 1.90 13.05
C ASP A 15 8.12 2.09 11.57
N GLY A 16 8.69 1.22 10.73
CA GLY A 16 8.42 1.22 9.31
C GLY A 16 6.95 0.86 9.11
N GLN A 17 6.05 1.83 9.27
CA GLN A 17 4.62 1.77 8.93
C GLN A 17 4.47 1.75 7.39
N GLY A 18 5.27 0.94 6.70
CA GLY A 18 5.49 0.98 5.26
C GLY A 18 4.91 -0.24 4.54
N GLY A 19 3.77 -0.76 4.98
CA GLY A 19 3.11 -1.89 4.31
C GLY A 19 2.24 -1.47 3.12
N THR A 20 1.87 -0.19 3.04
CA THR A 20 0.90 0.33 2.07
C THR A 20 1.30 1.73 1.63
N TYR A 21 0.99 2.08 0.39
CA TYR A 21 1.15 3.44 -0.14
C TYR A 21 -0.16 3.92 -0.76
N SER A 22 -0.41 5.22 -0.71
CA SER A 22 -1.54 5.84 -1.39
C SER A 22 -1.24 5.95 -2.88
N ALA A 23 -2.21 5.56 -3.71
CA ALA A 23 -2.13 5.66 -5.17
C ALA A 23 -3.44 6.23 -5.73
N LEU A 24 -3.37 6.80 -6.94
CA LEU A 24 -4.57 7.24 -7.65
C LEU A 24 -5.38 6.02 -8.11
N ALA A 25 -6.70 6.04 -7.92
CA ALA A 25 -7.57 4.94 -8.31
C ALA A 25 -7.46 4.61 -9.82
N SER A 26 -7.23 5.62 -10.66
CA SER A 26 -7.06 5.47 -12.12
C SER A 26 -5.77 4.76 -12.54
N THR A 27 -4.76 4.67 -11.66
CA THR A 27 -3.50 3.98 -11.98
C THR A 27 -3.55 2.49 -11.62
N LEU A 28 -4.55 2.07 -10.85
CA LEU A 28 -4.77 0.68 -10.50
C LEU A 28 -5.24 -0.11 -11.71
N ARG A 29 -4.74 -1.34 -11.84
CA ARG A 29 -5.02 -2.23 -12.97
C ARG A 29 -5.39 -3.62 -12.49
N LYS A 30 -6.01 -4.41 -13.36
CA LYS A 30 -6.28 -5.83 -13.12
C LYS A 30 -5.00 -6.56 -12.70
N ASN A 31 -5.14 -7.45 -11.73
CA ASN A 31 -4.06 -8.16 -11.02
C ASN A 31 -3.16 -7.29 -10.11
N GLY A 32 -3.43 -5.99 -9.98
CA GLY A 32 -2.82 -5.16 -8.94
C GLY A 32 -3.33 -5.52 -7.55
N HIS A 33 -2.70 -4.94 -6.53
CA HIS A 33 -3.10 -5.11 -5.13
C HIS A 33 -3.63 -3.79 -4.60
N LEU A 34 -4.74 -3.86 -3.87
CA LEU A 34 -5.28 -2.73 -3.13
C LEU A 34 -5.76 -3.24 -1.76
N VAL A 35 -5.93 -2.32 -0.82
CA VAL A 35 -6.39 -2.67 0.51
C VAL A 35 -7.87 -2.31 0.64
N ILE A 36 -8.73 -3.31 0.86
CA ILE A 36 -10.16 -3.14 1.14
C ILE A 36 -10.38 -3.40 2.62
N ASN A 37 -10.88 -2.43 3.37
CA ASN A 37 -11.20 -2.58 4.80
C ASN A 37 -10.06 -3.19 5.63
N GLY A 38 -8.81 -2.76 5.38
CA GLY A 38 -7.61 -3.25 6.07
C GLY A 38 -7.11 -4.62 5.60
N ARG A 39 -7.71 -5.21 4.56
CA ARG A 39 -7.30 -6.50 3.99
C ARG A 39 -6.66 -6.32 2.62
N PRO A 40 -5.50 -6.94 2.35
CA PRO A 40 -4.91 -6.91 1.03
C PRO A 40 -5.70 -7.80 0.07
N CYS A 41 -6.22 -7.19 -0.99
CA CYS A 41 -7.01 -7.85 -2.02
C CYS A 41 -6.34 -7.68 -3.39
N LYS A 42 -6.36 -8.73 -4.19
CA LYS A 42 -5.96 -8.70 -5.60
C LYS A 42 -7.14 -8.27 -6.47
N ILE A 43 -6.94 -7.30 -7.34
CA ILE A 43 -7.96 -6.81 -8.29
C ILE A 43 -8.22 -7.88 -9.35
N VAL A 44 -9.43 -8.44 -9.37
CA VAL A 44 -9.85 -9.40 -10.41
C VAL A 44 -10.68 -8.74 -11.50
N GLU A 45 -11.39 -7.68 -11.15
CA GLU A 45 -12.24 -6.91 -12.05
C GLU A 45 -12.11 -5.41 -11.76
N LEU A 46 -12.12 -4.62 -12.83
CA LEU A 46 -12.03 -3.17 -12.81
C LEU A 46 -13.07 -2.65 -13.80
N SER A 47 -14.06 -1.90 -13.30
CA SER A 47 -14.95 -1.09 -14.13
C SER A 47 -14.70 0.37 -13.84
N ASN A 48 -14.68 1.19 -14.88
CA ASN A 48 -14.51 2.63 -14.78
C ASN A 48 -15.70 3.27 -15.47
N ASP A 49 -16.49 3.98 -14.68
CA ASP A 49 -17.60 4.79 -15.16
C ASP A 49 -17.15 6.26 -15.19
N GLN A 50 -17.95 7.15 -15.77
CA GLN A 50 -17.55 8.54 -15.98
C GLN A 50 -17.26 9.32 -14.68
N GLU A 51 -17.74 8.82 -13.54
CA GLU A 51 -17.65 9.50 -12.24
C GLU A 51 -17.01 8.63 -11.15
N GLU A 52 -17.09 7.30 -11.27
CA GLU A 52 -16.68 6.36 -10.22
C GLU A 52 -15.89 5.17 -10.78
N VAL A 53 -15.06 4.57 -9.93
CA VAL A 53 -14.29 3.37 -10.27
C VAL A 53 -14.70 2.22 -9.37
N HIS A 54 -15.26 1.17 -9.97
CA HIS A 54 -15.65 -0.05 -9.28
C HIS A 54 -14.55 -1.09 -9.37
N PHE A 55 -14.08 -1.55 -8.20
CA PHE A 55 -13.10 -2.62 -8.08
C PHE A 55 -13.75 -3.85 -7.47
N ILE A 56 -13.48 -5.01 -8.06
CA ILE A 56 -13.75 -6.30 -7.41
C ILE A 56 -12.42 -6.93 -7.06
N GLY A 57 -12.20 -7.15 -5.77
CA GLY A 57 -11.01 -7.76 -5.21
C GLY A 57 -11.25 -9.20 -4.78
N ILE A 58 -10.17 -9.98 -4.66
CA ILE A 58 -10.14 -11.23 -3.90
C ILE A 58 -9.06 -11.11 -2.84
N ASP A 59 -9.41 -11.35 -1.58
CA ASP A 59 -8.46 -11.41 -0.47
C ASP A 59 -7.39 -12.48 -0.75
N ILE A 60 -6.13 -12.08 -0.73
CA ILE A 60 -5.01 -12.94 -1.15
C ILE A 60 -4.71 -14.07 -0.17
N PHE A 61 -5.20 -13.99 1.07
CA PHE A 61 -4.93 -14.99 2.10
C PHE A 61 -6.03 -16.02 2.22
N ASN A 62 -7.29 -15.62 2.03
CA ASN A 62 -8.43 -16.52 2.19
C ASN A 62 -9.24 -16.76 0.91
N GLY A 63 -8.93 -16.08 -0.19
CA GLY A 63 -9.57 -16.28 -1.49
C GLY A 63 -11.03 -15.81 -1.55
N LYS A 64 -11.51 -15.06 -0.56
CA LYS A 64 -12.87 -14.50 -0.55
C LYS A 64 -12.94 -13.22 -1.38
N LYS A 65 -14.04 -13.05 -2.11
CA LYS A 65 -14.39 -11.82 -2.81
C LYS A 65 -14.96 -10.80 -1.83
#